data_AF-A0A355BF80-F1
#
_entry.id   AF-A0A355BF80-F1
#
_cell.length_a   1.000
_cell.length_b   1.000
_cell.length_c   1.000
_cell.angle_alpha   90.00
_cell.angle_beta   90.00
_cell.angle_gamma   90.00
#
_symmetry.space_group_name_H-M   'P 1'
#
loop_
_entity.id
_entity.type
_entity.pdbx_description
1 polymer ?
#
loop_
_entity_poly.entity_id
_entity_poly.type
_entity_poly.pdbx_seq_one_letter_code
_entity_poly.pdbx_strand_id
1 'polypeptide(L)'
;KYDELLIKLFENSVRYTKFFTKKEEPSDFEQLKIYDTAFEKLYLLDIAAMTMWSDAELSNLEKEYLQALSMALKINEIEYEKSLESINNYISEHKNEIPYFNFSNPVKHFYEQTNKSVRKLITRNKKRLTRELKESKELLQLLAKSTTVDLDKEEKKKVKKQLLDICKTIPSLTIFLLPGGSLLLPILIKYIPQLLPSAFNENLED
;
A
#
# COMPACT_ATOMS: atom_id res chain seq x y z
N LYS A 1 5.80 -5.37 9.01
CA LYS A 1 4.73 -4.54 9.66
C LYS A 1 4.12 -3.49 8.72
N TYR A 2 4.92 -2.67 8.04
CA TYR A 2 4.39 -1.67 7.10
C TYR A 2 3.91 -2.32 5.79
N ASP A 3 4.61 -3.35 5.32
CA ASP A 3 4.24 -4.09 4.12
C ASP A 3 2.87 -4.76 4.26
N GLU A 4 2.56 -5.37 5.40
CA GLU A 4 1.22 -5.88 5.72
C GLU A 4 0.13 -4.79 5.69
N LEU A 5 0.45 -3.58 6.16
CA LEU A 5 -0.47 -2.44 6.11
C LEU A 5 -0.72 -2.03 4.65
N LEU A 6 0.29 -2.08 3.79
CA LEU A 6 0.18 -1.75 2.38
C LEU A 6 -0.57 -2.85 1.61
N ILE A 7 -0.30 -4.13 1.89
CA ILE A 7 -1.06 -5.27 1.35
C ILE A 7 -2.53 -5.14 1.73
N LYS A 8 -2.86 -4.94 3.02
CA LYS A 8 -4.25 -4.72 3.47
C LYS A 8 -4.90 -3.52 2.80
N LEU A 9 -4.13 -2.44 2.62
CA LEU A 9 -4.59 -1.22 1.99
C LEU A 9 -4.91 -1.48 0.50
N PHE A 10 -4.05 -2.21 -0.21
CA PHE A 10 -4.28 -2.67 -1.57
C PHE A 10 -5.47 -3.63 -1.70
N GLU A 11 -5.57 -4.65 -0.85
CA GLU A 11 -6.72 -5.58 -0.80
C GLU A 11 -8.06 -4.85 -0.63
N ASN A 12 -8.08 -3.80 0.19
CA ASN A 12 -9.25 -2.95 0.40
C ASN A 12 -9.53 -1.99 -0.77
N SER A 13 -8.63 -1.91 -1.76
CA SER A 13 -8.83 -1.15 -2.99
C SER A 13 -9.60 -2.01 -4.01
N VAL A 14 -10.67 -1.44 -4.59
CA VAL A 14 -11.58 -2.11 -5.54
C VAL A 14 -10.85 -2.64 -6.79
N ARG A 15 -9.63 -2.17 -7.05
CA ARG A 15 -8.83 -2.57 -8.21
C ARG A 15 -8.00 -3.83 -7.96
N TYR A 16 -7.56 -4.08 -6.74
CA TYR A 16 -6.58 -5.14 -6.45
C TYR A 16 -7.18 -6.54 -6.60
N THR A 17 -8.44 -6.72 -6.19
CA THR A 17 -9.16 -7.99 -6.32
C THR A 17 -9.37 -8.46 -7.75
N LYS A 18 -9.23 -7.59 -8.77
CA LYS A 18 -9.35 -7.97 -10.19
C LYS A 18 -8.06 -8.45 -10.83
N PHE A 19 -6.89 -8.15 -10.26
CA PHE A 19 -5.59 -8.42 -10.88
C PHE A 19 -4.74 -9.45 -10.12
N PHE A 20 -5.02 -9.72 -8.84
CA PHE A 20 -4.19 -10.60 -8.01
C PHE A 20 -4.54 -12.10 -8.04
N THR A 21 -5.46 -12.53 -8.90
CA THR A 21 -5.75 -13.96 -9.10
C THR A 21 -4.90 -14.63 -10.18
N LYS A 22 -3.89 -13.93 -10.73
CA LYS A 22 -2.97 -14.57 -11.67
C LYS A 22 -1.89 -15.31 -10.87
N LYS A 23 -2.01 -16.63 -10.76
CA LYS A 23 -0.84 -17.48 -10.47
C LYS A 23 0.18 -17.25 -11.57
N GLU A 24 1.46 -17.25 -11.23
CA GLU A 24 2.55 -17.17 -12.20
C GLU A 24 2.31 -18.18 -13.31
N GLU A 25 2.18 -17.66 -14.53
CA GLU A 25 2.02 -18.51 -15.70
C GLU A 25 3.40 -18.67 -16.35
N PRO A 26 3.77 -19.88 -16.82
CA PRO A 26 5.01 -20.11 -17.55
C PRO A 26 5.25 -19.12 -18.71
N SER A 27 4.17 -18.49 -19.23
CA SER A 27 4.22 -17.43 -20.23
C SER A 27 5.00 -16.18 -19.81
N ASP A 28 5.10 -15.92 -18.49
CA ASP A 28 5.74 -14.71 -17.97
C ASP A 28 7.27 -14.74 -18.18
N PHE A 29 7.86 -15.95 -18.35
CA PHE A 29 9.30 -16.14 -18.59
C PHE A 29 9.66 -16.39 -20.06
N GLU A 30 8.69 -16.51 -20.97
CA GLU A 30 8.94 -16.77 -22.39
C GLU A 30 9.83 -15.72 -23.05
N GLN A 31 9.71 -14.46 -22.60
CA GLN A 31 10.52 -13.34 -23.09
C GLN A 31 12.00 -13.43 -22.66
N LEU A 32 12.32 -14.24 -21.64
CA LEU A 32 13.68 -14.42 -21.14
C LEU A 32 14.49 -15.42 -21.98
N LYS A 33 13.86 -16.13 -22.91
CA LYS A 33 14.54 -17.06 -23.82
C LYS A 33 15.50 -16.38 -24.80
N ILE A 34 15.46 -15.06 -24.90
CA ILE A 34 16.38 -14.27 -25.73
C ILE A 34 17.81 -14.23 -25.17
N TYR A 35 17.97 -14.49 -23.87
CA TYR A 35 19.27 -14.49 -23.20
C TYR A 35 19.87 -15.90 -23.26
N ASP A 36 21.03 -16.02 -23.91
CA ASP A 36 21.61 -17.33 -24.17
C ASP A 36 22.90 -17.58 -23.41
N THR A 37 23.64 -16.52 -23.05
CA THR A 37 24.91 -16.68 -22.34
C THR A 37 24.69 -17.02 -20.86
N ALA A 38 25.61 -17.81 -20.29
CA ALA A 38 25.58 -18.15 -18.87
C ALA A 38 25.64 -16.89 -17.98
N PHE A 39 26.43 -15.90 -18.36
CA PHE A 39 26.57 -14.65 -17.62
C PHE A 39 25.27 -13.83 -17.58
N GLU A 40 24.55 -13.71 -18.70
CA GLU A 40 23.27 -12.99 -18.72
C GLU A 40 22.24 -13.67 -17.81
N LYS A 41 22.18 -15.01 -17.85
CA LYS A 41 21.26 -15.80 -17.03
C LYS A 41 21.54 -15.61 -15.53
N LEU A 42 22.81 -15.70 -15.12
CA LEU A 42 23.22 -15.49 -13.74
C LEU A 42 23.00 -14.03 -13.31
N TYR A 43 23.29 -13.06 -14.17
CA TYR A 43 23.04 -11.66 -13.88
C TYR A 43 21.55 -11.34 -13.67
N LEU A 44 20.68 -11.94 -14.47
CA LEU A 44 19.22 -11.80 -14.30
C LEU A 44 18.75 -12.43 -12.98
N LEU A 45 19.29 -13.61 -12.63
CA LEU A 45 19.01 -14.24 -11.34
C LEU A 45 19.47 -13.36 -10.18
N ASP A 46 20.68 -12.80 -10.25
CA ASP A 46 21.23 -11.90 -9.24
C ASP A 46 20.36 -10.65 -9.09
N ILE A 47 19.96 -9.99 -10.19
CA ILE A 47 19.05 -8.84 -10.14
C ILE A 47 17.73 -9.23 -9.47
N ALA A 48 17.12 -10.34 -9.88
CA ALA A 48 15.86 -10.80 -9.32
C ALA A 48 16.00 -11.04 -7.81
N ALA A 49 17.05 -11.74 -7.38
CA ALA A 49 17.34 -12.00 -5.98
C ALA A 49 17.55 -10.70 -5.18
N MET A 50 18.28 -9.71 -5.72
CA MET A 50 18.45 -8.40 -5.07
C MET A 50 17.12 -7.67 -4.90
N THR A 51 16.24 -7.71 -5.90
CA THR A 51 14.95 -7.01 -5.85
C THR A 51 13.97 -7.65 -4.87
N MET A 52 14.04 -8.96 -4.69
CA MET A 52 13.21 -9.71 -3.74
C MET A 52 13.74 -9.63 -2.31
N TRP A 53 14.99 -9.23 -2.13
CA TRP A 53 15.57 -9.02 -0.80
C TRP A 53 14.99 -7.74 -0.18
N SER A 54 13.87 -7.84 0.53
CA SER A 54 13.15 -6.72 1.12
C SER A 54 13.49 -6.52 2.61
N ASP A 55 13.38 -7.58 3.41
CA ASP A 55 13.49 -7.52 4.88
C ASP A 55 14.70 -8.29 5.44
N ALA A 56 15.75 -8.48 4.63
CA ALA A 56 16.96 -9.23 4.95
C ALA A 56 16.82 -10.75 5.07
N GLU A 57 15.65 -11.30 4.74
CA GLU A 57 15.40 -12.73 4.60
C GLU A 57 14.48 -12.96 3.38
N LEU A 58 14.77 -13.99 2.59
CA LEU A 58 13.87 -14.44 1.53
C LEU A 58 12.74 -15.30 2.11
N SER A 59 11.51 -14.84 1.91
CA SER A 59 10.30 -15.61 2.21
C SER A 59 10.20 -16.86 1.31
N ASN A 60 9.38 -17.82 1.72
CA ASN A 60 9.16 -19.05 0.94
C ASN A 60 8.63 -18.76 -0.48
N LEU A 61 7.75 -17.76 -0.61
CA LEU A 61 7.19 -17.38 -1.90
C LEU A 61 8.25 -16.79 -2.84
N GLU A 62 9.17 -15.97 -2.31
CA GLU A 62 10.28 -15.40 -3.07
C GLU A 62 11.28 -16.49 -3.51
N LYS A 63 11.53 -17.50 -2.66
CA LYS A 63 12.36 -18.66 -3.03
C LYS A 63 11.71 -19.50 -4.13
N GLU A 64 10.41 -19.76 -4.04
CA GLU A 64 9.65 -20.48 -5.07
C GLU A 64 9.73 -19.75 -6.41
N TYR A 65 9.63 -18.41 -6.42
CA TYR A 65 9.79 -17.60 -7.62
C TYR A 65 11.20 -17.70 -8.23
N LEU A 66 12.24 -17.55 -7.40
CA LEU A 66 13.63 -17.59 -7.87
C LEU A 66 14.00 -18.98 -8.41
N GLN A 67 13.43 -20.05 -7.84
CA GLN A 67 13.54 -21.40 -8.41
C GLN A 67 12.81 -21.52 -9.75
N ALA A 68 11.60 -20.98 -9.89
CA ALA A 68 10.88 -20.99 -11.16
C ALA A 68 11.66 -20.22 -12.25
N LEU A 69 12.24 -19.08 -11.90
CA LEU A 69 13.08 -18.27 -12.77
C LEU A 69 14.36 -19.03 -13.18
N SER A 70 15.04 -19.69 -12.23
CA SER A 70 16.27 -20.44 -12.52
C SER A 70 15.99 -21.62 -13.46
N MET A 71 14.87 -22.32 -13.27
CA MET A 71 14.41 -23.37 -14.19
C MET A 71 14.12 -22.82 -15.59
N ALA A 72 13.46 -21.66 -15.69
CA ALA A 72 13.16 -21.04 -16.98
C ALA A 72 14.42 -20.60 -17.74
N LEU A 73 15.43 -20.10 -17.01
CA LEU A 73 16.74 -19.72 -17.55
C LEU A 73 17.68 -20.91 -17.78
N LYS A 74 17.28 -22.13 -17.34
CA LYS A 74 18.07 -23.37 -17.39
C LYS A 74 19.39 -23.26 -16.61
N ILE A 75 19.37 -22.55 -15.49
CA ILE A 75 20.49 -22.48 -14.55
C ILE A 75 20.49 -23.77 -13.73
N ASN A 76 21.65 -24.37 -13.52
CA ASN A 76 21.73 -25.59 -12.71
C ASN A 76 21.67 -25.27 -11.21
N GLU A 77 21.30 -26.26 -10.40
CA GLU A 77 21.10 -26.09 -8.95
C GLU A 77 22.37 -25.60 -8.23
N ILE A 78 23.55 -26.04 -8.65
CA ILE A 78 24.82 -25.63 -8.03
C ILE A 78 25.08 -24.13 -8.26
N GLU A 79 24.84 -23.64 -9.47
CA GLU A 79 25.00 -22.23 -9.81
C GLU A 79 23.93 -21.35 -9.14
N TYR A 80 22.70 -21.86 -9.05
CA TYR A 80 21.61 -21.19 -8.35
C TYR A 80 21.93 -20.99 -6.86
N GLU A 81 22.32 -22.06 -6.16
CA GLU A 81 22.68 -21.98 -4.73
C GLU A 81 23.89 -21.05 -4.50
N LYS A 82 24.91 -21.13 -5.37
CA LYS A 82 26.08 -20.24 -5.29
C LYS A 82 25.73 -18.77 -5.51
N SER A 83 24.84 -18.47 -6.45
CA SER A 83 24.36 -17.10 -6.71
C SER A 83 23.62 -16.57 -5.48
N LEU A 84 22.69 -17.35 -4.92
CA LEU A 84 21.97 -16.96 -3.71
C LEU A 84 22.87 -16.79 -2.48
N GLU A 85 23.83 -17.69 -2.28
CA GLU A 85 24.79 -17.56 -1.18
C GLU A 85 25.64 -16.30 -1.35
N SER A 86 26.15 -16.05 -2.56
CA SER A 86 26.98 -14.89 -2.86
C SER A 86 26.24 -13.58 -2.61
N ILE A 87 24.98 -13.50 -3.06
CA ILE A 87 24.17 -12.30 -2.91
C ILE A 87 23.74 -12.06 -1.46
N ASN A 88 23.42 -13.13 -0.74
CA ASN A 88 23.10 -13.07 0.68
C ASN A 88 24.29 -12.55 1.50
N ASN A 89 25.49 -13.07 1.20
CA ASN A 89 26.72 -12.63 1.86
C ASN A 89 27.00 -11.15 1.54
N TYR A 90 26.92 -10.75 0.27
CA TYR A 90 27.14 -9.37 -0.16
C TYR A 90 26.16 -8.39 0.50
N ILE A 91 24.86 -8.69 0.47
CA ILE A 91 23.85 -7.82 1.07
C ILE A 91 24.04 -7.77 2.59
N SER A 92 24.34 -8.90 3.24
CA SER A 92 24.55 -8.94 4.69
C SER A 92 25.75 -8.09 5.13
N GLU A 93 26.84 -8.11 4.35
CA GLU A 93 28.05 -7.33 4.61
C GLU A 93 27.85 -5.83 4.35
N HIS A 94 27.18 -5.47 3.25
CA HIS A 94 27.06 -4.08 2.79
C HIS A 94 25.70 -3.42 3.05
N LYS A 95 24.81 -4.06 3.81
CA LYS A 95 23.43 -3.58 4.07
C LYS A 95 23.37 -2.10 4.47
N ASN A 96 24.28 -1.70 5.36
CA ASN A 96 24.33 -0.34 5.91
C ASN A 96 24.93 0.70 4.95
N GLU A 97 25.50 0.29 3.82
CA GLU A 97 26.05 1.17 2.80
C GLU A 97 25.09 1.32 1.61
N ILE A 98 24.28 0.29 1.35
CA ILE A 98 23.31 0.27 0.26
C ILE A 98 22.09 1.14 0.63
N PRO A 99 21.84 2.26 -0.07
CA PRO A 99 20.78 3.19 0.30
C PRO A 99 19.39 2.53 0.30
N TYR A 100 19.13 1.58 -0.59
CA TYR A 100 17.85 0.85 -0.67
C TYR A 100 17.43 0.24 0.68
N PHE A 101 18.37 -0.34 1.44
CA PHE A 101 18.10 -0.95 2.76
C PHE A 101 18.06 0.06 3.91
N ASN A 102 18.60 1.26 3.70
CA ASN A 102 18.69 2.32 4.71
C ASN A 102 17.60 3.39 4.55
N PHE A 103 17.03 3.53 3.35
CA PHE A 103 15.89 4.40 3.16
C PHE A 103 14.75 3.88 4.02
N SER A 104 14.16 4.78 4.81
CA SER A 104 13.03 4.42 5.66
C SER A 104 11.99 3.75 4.76
N ASN A 105 11.58 2.53 5.10
CA ASN A 105 10.70 1.67 4.30
C ASN A 105 9.79 2.52 3.35
N PRO A 106 9.87 2.37 2.01
CA PRO A 106 9.10 3.15 1.06
C PRO A 106 7.60 3.24 1.39
N VAL A 107 7.05 2.20 2.03
CA VAL A 107 5.70 2.18 2.59
C VAL A 107 5.51 3.22 3.69
N LYS A 108 6.45 3.34 4.61
CA LYS A 108 6.45 4.35 5.67
C LYS A 108 6.45 5.75 5.05
N HIS A 109 7.31 6.01 4.06
CA HIS A 109 7.33 7.31 3.37
C HIS A 109 6.01 7.59 2.64
N PHE A 110 5.45 6.60 1.94
CA PHE A 110 4.13 6.71 1.33
C PHE A 110 3.07 7.06 2.37
N TYR A 111 3.02 6.34 3.49
CA TYR A 111 2.04 6.54 4.55
C TYR A 111 2.18 7.92 5.21
N GLU A 112 3.40 8.34 5.55
CA GLU A 112 3.69 9.66 6.14
C GLU A 112 3.32 10.80 5.19
N GLN A 113 3.75 10.72 3.94
CA GLN A 113 3.48 11.75 2.93
C GLN A 113 2.00 11.83 2.57
N THR A 114 1.34 10.67 2.52
CA THR A 114 -0.10 10.58 2.30
C THR A 114 -0.87 11.22 3.46
N ASN A 115 -0.54 10.88 4.71
CA ASN A 115 -1.17 11.50 5.88
C ASN A 115 -0.99 13.02 5.88
N LYS A 116 0.21 13.51 5.55
CA LYS A 116 0.49 14.94 5.44
C LYS A 116 -0.38 15.61 4.36
N SER A 117 -0.54 14.95 3.22
CA SER A 117 -1.34 15.44 2.09
C SER A 117 -2.84 15.47 2.42
N VAL A 118 -3.36 14.38 2.99
CA VAL A 118 -4.77 14.29 3.44
C VAL A 118 -5.06 15.33 4.51
N ARG A 119 -4.20 15.47 5.52
CA ARG A 119 -4.32 16.51 6.56
C ARG A 119 -4.40 17.90 5.93
N LYS A 120 -3.51 18.21 4.98
CA LYS A 120 -3.52 19.50 4.26
C LYS A 120 -4.81 19.72 3.49
N LEU A 121 -5.35 18.69 2.83
CA LEU A 121 -6.63 18.77 2.10
C LEU A 121 -7.81 19.03 3.04
N ILE A 122 -7.90 18.32 4.17
CA ILE A 122 -8.93 18.53 5.19
C ILE A 122 -8.84 19.95 5.74
N THR A 123 -7.65 20.40 6.16
CA THR A 123 -7.45 21.73 6.75
C THR A 123 -7.81 22.84 5.77
N ARG A 124 -7.39 22.74 4.50
CA ARG A 124 -7.72 23.75 3.47
C ARG A 124 -9.21 23.85 3.18
N ASN A 125 -9.96 22.75 3.34
CA ASN A 125 -11.39 22.69 3.06
C ASN A 125 -12.26 22.69 4.32
N LYS A 126 -11.68 22.94 5.49
CA LYS A 126 -12.33 22.87 6.80
C LYS A 126 -13.72 23.50 6.83
N LYS A 127 -13.85 24.75 6.38
CA LYS A 127 -15.14 25.47 6.40
C LYS A 127 -16.23 24.79 5.59
N ARG A 128 -15.91 24.36 4.35
CA ARG A 128 -16.85 23.65 3.47
C ARG A 128 -17.17 22.28 4.05
N LEU A 129 -16.16 21.53 4.46
CA LEU A 129 -16.32 20.20 5.01
C LEU A 129 -17.20 20.21 6.28
N THR A 130 -16.99 21.17 7.19
CA THR A 130 -17.85 21.35 8.37
C THR A 130 -19.30 21.65 7.99
N ARG A 131 -19.54 22.50 6.99
CA ARG A 131 -20.91 22.81 6.53
C ARG A 131 -21.62 21.56 6.00
N GLU A 132 -20.97 20.83 5.10
CA GLU A 132 -21.53 19.62 4.48
C GLU A 132 -21.72 18.49 5.52
N LEU A 133 -20.82 18.37 6.51
CA LEU A 133 -20.96 17.38 7.58
C LEU A 133 -22.16 17.69 8.49
N LYS A 134 -22.43 18.97 8.78
CA LYS A 134 -23.59 19.40 9.59
C LYS A 134 -24.93 19.05 8.94
N GLU A 135 -24.96 18.87 7.63
CA GLU A 135 -26.17 18.46 6.90
C GLU A 135 -26.50 16.96 7.13
N SER A 136 -25.59 16.17 7.73
CA SER A 136 -25.82 14.75 8.04
C SER A 136 -25.56 14.41 9.51
N LYS A 137 -26.64 14.37 10.30
CA LYS A 137 -26.60 13.98 11.74
C LYS A 137 -26.12 12.54 11.94
N GLU A 138 -26.52 11.61 11.07
CA GLU A 138 -26.06 10.21 11.12
C GLU A 138 -24.55 10.10 10.89
N LEU A 139 -24.03 10.82 9.88
CA LEU A 139 -22.59 10.78 9.59
C LEU A 139 -21.77 11.33 10.76
N LEU A 140 -22.21 12.44 11.36
CA LEU A 140 -21.54 13.03 12.52
C LEU A 140 -21.47 12.04 13.70
N GLN A 141 -22.56 11.35 14.00
CA GLN A 141 -22.60 10.34 15.07
C GLN A 141 -21.66 9.18 14.79
N LEU A 142 -21.64 8.65 13.56
CA LEU A 142 -20.76 7.55 13.19
C LEU A 142 -19.28 7.96 13.20
N LEU A 143 -18.98 9.18 12.76
CA LEU A 143 -17.62 9.73 12.81
C LEU A 143 -17.16 9.95 14.26
N ALA A 144 -18.02 10.46 15.13
CA ALA A 144 -17.72 10.60 16.56
C ALA A 144 -17.49 9.21 17.21
N LYS A 145 -18.38 8.24 16.95
CA LYS A 145 -18.23 6.85 17.41
C LYS A 145 -16.89 6.24 16.97
N SER A 146 -16.46 6.50 15.74
CA SER A 146 -15.19 5.99 15.20
C SER A 146 -13.93 6.52 15.89
N THR A 147 -14.06 7.56 16.73
CA THR A 147 -12.93 8.08 17.53
C THR A 147 -12.65 7.26 18.78
N THR A 148 -13.64 6.53 19.29
CA THR A 148 -13.56 5.78 20.55
C THR A 148 -13.71 4.29 20.35
N VAL A 149 -14.50 3.85 19.36
CA VAL A 149 -14.83 2.45 19.12
C VAL A 149 -14.77 2.15 17.62
N ASP A 150 -14.32 0.95 17.27
CA ASP A 150 -14.37 0.48 15.89
C ASP A 150 -15.81 0.33 15.40
N LEU A 151 -16.08 0.94 14.25
CA LEU A 151 -17.35 0.78 13.54
C LEU A 151 -17.49 -0.64 12.97
N ASP A 152 -18.71 -1.16 12.96
CA ASP A 152 -19.02 -2.44 12.30
C ASP A 152 -18.96 -2.33 10.77
N LYS A 153 -19.16 -3.46 10.06
CA LYS A 153 -19.07 -3.50 8.59
C LYS A 153 -20.13 -2.61 7.91
N GLU A 154 -21.35 -2.58 8.42
CA GLU A 154 -22.45 -1.81 7.84
C GLU A 154 -22.27 -0.31 8.13
N GLU A 155 -21.87 0.04 9.35
CA GLU A 155 -21.51 1.40 9.75
C GLU A 155 -20.35 1.95 8.91
N LYS A 156 -19.29 1.17 8.71
CA LYS A 156 -18.16 1.55 7.83
C LYS A 156 -18.62 1.81 6.40
N LYS A 157 -19.55 0.99 5.89
CA LYS A 157 -20.11 1.15 4.54
C LYS A 157 -20.94 2.43 4.41
N LYS A 158 -21.75 2.75 5.42
CA LYS A 158 -22.52 4.00 5.50
C LYS A 158 -21.62 5.23 5.55
N VAL A 159 -20.63 5.26 6.45
CA VAL A 159 -19.66 6.35 6.57
C VAL A 159 -18.91 6.56 5.26
N LYS A 160 -18.42 5.47 4.65
CA LYS A 160 -17.74 5.52 3.36
C LYS A 160 -18.61 6.15 2.27
N LYS A 161 -19.87 5.73 2.15
CA LYS A 161 -20.81 6.27 1.16
C LYS A 161 -21.05 7.76 1.36
N GLN A 162 -21.43 8.16 2.58
CA GLN A 162 -21.78 9.55 2.89
C GLN A 162 -20.56 10.50 2.76
N LEU A 163 -19.37 10.06 3.16
CA LEU A 163 -18.14 10.86 2.96
C LEU A 163 -17.77 11.00 1.49
N LEU A 164 -17.96 9.97 0.67
CA LEU A 164 -17.73 10.07 -0.77
C LEU A 164 -18.71 11.06 -1.41
N ASP A 165 -19.96 11.11 -0.95
CA ASP A 165 -20.93 12.10 -1.42
C ASP A 165 -20.49 13.53 -1.06
N ILE A 166 -19.96 13.77 0.13
CA ILE A 166 -19.35 15.07 0.51
C ILE A 166 -18.08 15.37 -0.32
N CYS A 167 -17.26 14.35 -0.63
CA CYS A 167 -16.08 14.55 -1.47
C CYS A 167 -16.43 14.97 -2.92
N LYS A 168 -17.64 14.66 -3.41
CA LYS A 168 -18.13 15.13 -4.72
C LYS A 168 -18.41 16.63 -4.73
N THR A 169 -18.82 17.21 -3.59
CA THR A 169 -19.17 18.64 -3.50
C THR A 169 -17.95 19.54 -3.31
N ILE A 170 -16.78 18.97 -2.97
CA ILE A 170 -15.53 19.70 -2.75
C ILE A 170 -14.48 19.30 -3.79
N PRO A 171 -14.18 20.14 -4.81
CA PRO A 171 -13.31 19.76 -5.94
C PRO A 171 -11.93 19.23 -5.55
N SER A 172 -11.30 19.76 -4.51
CA SER A 172 -9.99 19.26 -4.05
C SER A 172 -10.05 17.91 -3.34
N LEU A 173 -11.23 17.47 -2.91
CA LEU A 173 -11.47 16.14 -2.35
C LEU A 173 -11.99 15.16 -3.41
N THR A 174 -12.23 15.60 -4.65
CA THR A 174 -12.57 14.70 -5.77
C THR A 174 -11.47 13.66 -6.03
N ILE A 175 -10.23 13.92 -5.61
CA ILE A 175 -9.13 12.94 -5.67
C ILE A 175 -9.47 11.63 -4.93
N PHE A 176 -10.29 11.67 -3.89
CA PHE A 176 -10.75 10.47 -3.15
C PHE A 176 -11.73 9.61 -3.97
N LEU A 177 -12.31 10.17 -5.05
CA LEU A 177 -13.24 9.49 -5.94
C LEU A 177 -12.53 8.83 -7.13
N LEU A 178 -11.28 9.20 -7.41
CA LEU A 178 -10.49 8.61 -8.49
C LEU A 178 -10.20 7.12 -8.19
N PRO A 179 -9.97 6.29 -9.23
CA PRO A 179 -9.48 4.93 -9.03
C PRO A 179 -8.20 4.93 -8.19
N GLY A 180 -8.22 4.28 -7.02
CA GLY A 180 -7.12 4.32 -6.04
C GLY A 180 -7.21 5.44 -4.99
N GLY A 181 -8.07 6.44 -5.17
CA GLY A 181 -8.34 7.49 -4.16
C GLY A 181 -9.06 6.97 -2.91
N SER A 182 -9.82 5.87 -3.05
CA SER A 182 -10.49 5.21 -1.93
C SER A 182 -9.53 4.65 -0.87
N LEU A 183 -8.27 4.45 -1.24
CA LEU A 183 -7.16 4.05 -0.38
C LEU A 183 -6.89 5.07 0.72
N LEU A 184 -7.19 6.33 0.43
CA LEU A 184 -6.97 7.48 1.31
C LEU A 184 -8.18 7.74 2.22
N LEU A 185 -9.31 7.10 1.94
CA LEU A 185 -10.57 7.32 2.66
C LEU A 185 -10.51 6.89 4.15
N PRO A 186 -9.86 5.77 4.52
CA PRO A 186 -9.68 5.41 5.93
C PRO A 186 -8.90 6.48 6.71
N ILE A 187 -7.89 7.07 6.08
CA ILE A 187 -7.09 8.17 6.65
C ILE A 187 -7.99 9.40 6.83
N LEU A 188 -8.81 9.73 5.83
CA LEU A 188 -9.77 10.83 5.89
C LEU A 188 -10.76 10.67 7.05
N ILE A 189 -11.37 9.48 7.20
CA ILE A 189 -12.31 9.14 8.28
C ILE A 189 -11.67 9.38 9.66
N LYS A 190 -10.42 8.96 9.83
CA LYS A 190 -9.69 9.10 11.10
C LYS A 190 -9.35 10.54 11.45
N TYR A 191 -8.99 11.35 10.47
CA TYR A 191 -8.50 12.72 10.72
C TYR A 191 -9.60 13.78 10.73
N ILE A 192 -10.75 13.55 10.10
CA ILE A 192 -11.87 14.50 10.12
C ILE A 192 -12.27 14.88 11.57
N PRO A 193 -12.52 13.93 12.50
CA PRO A 193 -12.89 14.25 13.88
C PRO A 193 -11.83 15.06 14.62
N GLN A 194 -10.55 14.72 14.43
CA GLN A 194 -9.43 15.37 15.12
C GLN A 194 -9.18 16.81 14.65
N LEU A 195 -9.41 17.10 13.36
CA LEU A 195 -9.11 18.40 12.75
C LEU A 195 -10.31 19.34 12.69
N LEU A 196 -11.52 18.79 12.78
CA LEU A 196 -12.79 19.51 12.75
C LEU A 196 -13.61 19.38 14.06
N PRO A 197 -13.01 19.51 15.26
CA PRO A 197 -13.71 19.23 16.52
C PRO A 197 -14.96 20.09 16.74
N SER A 198 -14.96 21.33 16.25
CA SER A 198 -16.11 22.24 16.35
C SER A 198 -17.37 21.71 15.64
N ALA A 199 -17.21 20.90 14.58
CA ALA A 199 -18.34 20.31 13.87
C ALA A 199 -19.06 19.22 14.69
N PHE A 200 -18.35 18.64 15.67
CA PHE A 200 -18.83 17.54 16.51
C PHE A 200 -19.34 18.03 17.86
N ASN A 201 -18.69 19.04 18.46
CA ASN A 201 -19.08 19.54 19.78
C ASN A 201 -20.43 20.28 19.78
N GLU A 202 -20.79 21.02 18.72
CA GLU A 202 -22.07 21.77 18.67
C GLU A 202 -23.32 20.87 18.68
N ASN A 203 -23.21 19.58 18.33
CA ASN A 203 -24.34 18.64 18.27
C ASN A 203 -24.34 17.62 19.44
N LEU A 204 -23.36 17.69 20.35
CA LEU A 204 -23.32 16.85 21.56
C LEU A 204 -24.02 17.54 22.75
N GLU A 205 -24.31 18.83 22.64
CA GLU A 205 -24.99 19.62 23.66
C GLU A 205 -26.53 19.69 23.47
N ASP A 206 -27.07 19.00 22.46
CA ASP A 206 -28.50 18.79 22.18
C ASP A 206 -28.88 17.29 22.21
#